data_AF-A0A944HBZ5-F1
#
_entry.id   AF-A0A944HBZ5-F1
#
_cell.length_a   1.000
_cell.length_b   1.000
_cell.length_c   1.000
_cell.angle_alpha   90.00
_cell.angle_beta   90.00
_cell.angle_gamma   90.00
#
_symmetry.space_group_name_H-M   'P 1'
#
loop_
_entity.id
_entity.type
_entity.pdbx_description
1 polymer ?
#
loop_
_entity_poly.entity_id
_entity_poly.type
_entity_poly.pdbx_seq_one_letter_code
_entity_poly.pdbx_strand_id
1 'polypeptide(L)'
;MNSPVHDLAQPFTIGPRVQHLADYADSGQALLEEQLLGVASARVLFANYAAIRADFGTLWGSGADRSRHAEIDHWLLHNSACISSSQAAAHGINTPIALDGRRVPAWRPPRYGRAAVLCLPSSDQVLFDVKGIGVPPDEAPVLPHSNGLLTLAEAMHEVLMEHLVLAAMTHAKKAVTPLPTYAVIDLGFDALWHDGRPPEPAVLLLRRPCTRPRCQWQRYWQGAELAGALMQTELLLRRYGLTASSCGAVRFQVGHENGKLQVQRDGAALKVNKQVTKTLEQILANNQGKPLVIDGVNVQLAGQSSADPLQLQVMDFGRYRFAEHFDHHLYAWVDADYQNLNGLHLAPDHPHYIQPDPLLSLAKVVEGSAFAALQHHIRNFRQTPGADDLCLAVRAVLEEACRPLHS
;
A
#
# COMPACT_ATOMS: atom_id res chain seq x y z
N MET A 1 1.39 -35.21 8.13
CA MET A 1 0.59 -33.98 8.23
C MET A 1 1.01 -33.11 7.06
N ASN A 2 0.07 -32.62 6.24
CA ASN A 2 0.42 -31.71 5.15
C ASN A 2 0.92 -30.41 5.78
N SER A 3 2.11 -29.94 5.39
CA SER A 3 2.61 -28.65 5.84
C SER A 3 1.66 -27.53 5.42
N PRO A 4 1.44 -26.52 6.27
CA PRO A 4 0.59 -25.39 5.93
C PRO A 4 1.05 -24.71 4.63
N VAL A 5 0.11 -24.23 3.84
CA VAL A 5 0.37 -23.57 2.55
C VAL A 5 0.16 -22.07 2.71
N HIS A 6 1.21 -21.36 3.13
CA HIS A 6 1.22 -19.91 3.29
C HIS A 6 1.31 -19.13 1.96
N ASP A 7 1.26 -19.81 0.82
CA ASP A 7 1.41 -19.20 -0.49
C ASP A 7 0.04 -18.97 -1.14
N LEU A 8 -0.09 -18.01 -2.05
CA LEU A 8 -1.24 -17.93 -2.94
C LEU A 8 -1.03 -18.73 -4.24
N ALA A 9 0.20 -19.14 -4.55
CA ALA A 9 0.58 -19.80 -5.81
C ALA A 9 0.14 -18.99 -7.05
N GLN A 10 0.17 -17.67 -6.93
CA GLN A 10 -0.22 -16.72 -7.97
C GLN A 10 1.03 -16.11 -8.63
N PRO A 11 0.91 -15.60 -9.87
CA PRO A 11 1.98 -14.84 -10.49
C PRO A 11 2.39 -13.62 -9.65
N PHE A 12 3.65 -13.21 -9.80
CA PHE A 12 4.17 -11.99 -9.20
C PHE A 12 5.05 -11.24 -10.21
N THR A 13 5.33 -9.97 -9.94
CA THR A 13 6.21 -9.16 -10.79
C THR A 13 7.68 -9.41 -10.50
N ILE A 14 8.43 -9.88 -11.48
CA ILE A 14 9.90 -9.89 -11.44
C ILE A 14 10.39 -8.47 -11.76
N GLY A 15 11.41 -8.00 -11.05
CA GLY A 15 11.95 -6.67 -11.28
C GLY A 15 13.18 -6.41 -10.43
N PRO A 16 13.83 -5.24 -10.63
CA PRO A 16 14.95 -4.84 -9.81
C PRO A 16 14.53 -4.67 -8.35
N ARG A 17 15.48 -4.86 -7.44
CA ARG A 17 15.35 -4.54 -6.02
C ARG A 17 16.54 -3.70 -5.58
N VAL A 18 16.33 -2.90 -4.55
CA VAL A 18 17.45 -2.33 -3.80
C VAL A 18 18.21 -3.47 -3.13
N GLN A 19 19.53 -3.48 -3.31
CA GLN A 19 20.41 -4.52 -2.78
C GLN A 19 21.27 -4.00 -1.64
N HIS A 20 21.63 -2.72 -1.66
CA HIS A 20 22.51 -2.11 -0.66
C HIS A 20 21.92 -0.81 -0.10
N LEU A 21 22.26 -0.47 1.14
CA LEU A 21 21.84 0.80 1.74
C LEU A 21 22.31 2.02 0.93
N ALA A 22 23.45 1.92 0.24
CA ALA A 22 23.97 2.97 -0.64
C ALA A 22 22.99 3.34 -1.77
N ASP A 23 22.18 2.40 -2.26
CA ASP A 23 21.20 2.66 -3.33
C ASP A 23 20.16 3.73 -2.91
N TYR A 24 19.81 3.80 -1.61
CA TYR A 24 18.96 4.86 -1.08
C TYR A 24 19.68 6.21 -1.09
N ALA A 25 20.93 6.25 -0.67
CA ALA A 25 21.74 7.47 -0.66
C ALA A 25 21.91 8.03 -2.08
N ASP A 26 22.19 7.18 -3.06
CA ASP A 26 22.32 7.54 -4.47
C ASP A 26 21.02 8.11 -5.06
N SER A 27 19.87 7.67 -4.53
CA SER A 27 18.55 8.25 -4.86
C SER A 27 18.22 9.55 -4.09
N GLY A 28 19.10 10.01 -3.21
CA GLY A 28 18.91 11.19 -2.36
C GLY A 28 18.07 10.95 -1.10
N GLN A 29 17.74 9.70 -0.78
CA GLN A 29 16.96 9.33 0.40
C GLN A 29 17.89 9.13 1.60
N ALA A 30 18.05 10.16 2.42
CA ALA A 30 18.82 10.08 3.65
C ALA A 30 18.16 9.08 4.63
N LEU A 31 18.93 8.09 5.06
CA LEU A 31 18.47 7.04 5.96
C LEU A 31 18.73 7.44 7.42
N LEU A 32 17.73 7.23 8.28
CA LEU A 32 17.89 7.33 9.73
C LEU A 32 17.99 5.94 10.31
N GLU A 33 19.11 5.63 10.97
CA GLU A 33 19.29 4.35 11.66
C GLU A 33 18.50 4.32 12.97
N GLU A 34 17.90 3.17 13.27
CA GLU A 34 17.26 2.87 14.55
C GLU A 34 17.59 1.44 15.00
N GLN A 35 17.23 1.13 16.26
CA GLN A 35 17.31 -0.21 16.81
C GLN A 35 15.90 -0.73 17.09
N LEU A 36 15.53 -1.81 16.41
CA LEU A 36 14.28 -2.51 16.61
C LEU A 36 14.46 -3.66 17.61
N LEU A 37 13.36 -4.10 18.21
CA LEU A 37 13.30 -5.14 19.21
C LEU A 37 12.62 -6.39 18.65
N GLY A 38 13.24 -7.56 18.81
CA GLY A 38 12.69 -8.82 18.32
C GLY A 38 11.42 -9.24 19.07
N VAL A 39 10.47 -9.81 18.33
CA VAL A 39 9.16 -10.25 18.85
C VAL A 39 9.11 -11.78 18.89
N ALA A 40 8.87 -12.33 20.08
CA ALA A 40 8.92 -13.78 20.35
C ALA A 40 7.71 -14.55 19.82
N SER A 41 6.55 -13.90 19.74
CA SER A 41 5.27 -14.51 19.40
C SER A 41 4.96 -14.51 17.90
N ALA A 42 5.94 -14.16 17.07
CA ALA A 42 5.71 -13.95 15.65
C ALA A 42 5.53 -15.26 14.86
N ARG A 43 4.67 -15.23 13.84
CA ARG A 43 4.44 -16.35 12.91
C ARG A 43 4.12 -15.87 11.49
N VAL A 44 4.48 -16.68 10.50
CA VAL A 44 4.17 -16.41 9.09
C VAL A 44 2.68 -16.70 8.85
N LEU A 45 1.98 -15.75 8.23
CA LEU A 45 0.59 -15.93 7.77
C LEU A 45 0.52 -16.14 6.26
N PHE A 46 1.34 -15.39 5.54
CA PHE A 46 1.46 -15.43 4.09
C PHE A 46 2.95 -15.31 3.71
N ALA A 47 3.36 -16.04 2.69
CA ALA A 47 4.67 -15.94 2.06
C ALA A 47 4.57 -16.22 0.55
N ASN A 48 5.00 -15.26 -0.26
CA ASN A 48 5.22 -15.43 -1.69
C ASN A 48 6.57 -16.12 -1.92
N TYR A 49 6.60 -17.45 -1.76
CA TYR A 49 7.84 -18.23 -1.88
C TYR A 49 8.48 -18.08 -3.26
N ALA A 50 7.69 -17.90 -4.31
CA ALA A 50 8.21 -17.70 -5.66
C ALA A 50 8.98 -16.38 -5.78
N ALA A 51 8.46 -15.26 -5.25
CA ALA A 51 9.15 -13.98 -5.22
C ALA A 51 10.42 -14.04 -4.35
N ILE A 52 10.33 -14.65 -3.16
CA ILE A 52 11.48 -14.81 -2.26
C ILE A 52 12.59 -15.62 -2.94
N ARG A 53 12.26 -16.73 -3.60
CA ARG A 53 13.27 -17.56 -4.30
C ARG A 53 13.86 -16.85 -5.51
N ALA A 54 13.08 -16.03 -6.22
CA ALA A 54 13.60 -15.25 -7.34
C ALA A 54 14.65 -14.23 -6.86
N ASP A 55 14.40 -13.56 -5.73
CA ASP A 55 15.25 -12.46 -5.25
C ASP A 55 16.39 -12.91 -4.31
N PHE A 56 16.25 -14.08 -3.68
CA PHE A 56 17.19 -14.63 -2.68
C PHE A 56 17.60 -16.10 -2.95
N GLY A 57 17.43 -16.60 -4.18
CA GLY A 57 17.66 -18.00 -4.52
C GLY A 57 19.06 -18.53 -4.15
N THR A 58 20.07 -17.66 -4.12
CA THR A 58 21.44 -18.01 -3.69
C THR A 58 21.53 -18.44 -2.23
N LEU A 59 20.64 -17.97 -1.35
CA LEU A 59 20.58 -18.40 0.06
C LEU A 59 20.07 -19.83 0.21
N TRP A 60 19.28 -20.30 -0.75
CA TRP A 60 18.61 -21.59 -0.70
C TRP A 60 19.30 -22.63 -1.58
N GLY A 61 20.14 -22.24 -2.53
CA GLY A 61 20.75 -23.14 -3.52
C GLY A 61 19.76 -23.61 -4.60
N SER A 62 20.22 -24.40 -5.57
CA SER A 62 19.49 -24.75 -6.81
C SER A 62 18.31 -25.72 -6.66
N GLY A 63 17.97 -26.15 -5.45
CA GLY A 63 16.86 -27.09 -5.19
C GLY A 63 15.50 -26.39 -5.08
N ALA A 64 14.62 -26.63 -6.06
CA ALA A 64 13.22 -26.16 -6.10
C ALA A 64 12.27 -26.99 -5.21
N ASP A 65 12.79 -27.59 -4.13
CA ASP A 65 11.97 -28.46 -3.30
C ASP A 65 11.05 -27.65 -2.37
N ARG A 66 9.77 -28.03 -2.34
CA ARG A 66 8.74 -27.51 -1.42
C ARG A 66 9.08 -27.83 0.04
N SER A 67 9.95 -28.82 0.29
CA SER A 67 10.49 -29.13 1.62
C SER A 67 11.16 -27.94 2.33
N ARG A 68 11.52 -26.88 1.59
CA ARG A 68 12.19 -25.68 2.13
C ARG A 68 11.28 -24.54 2.57
N HIS A 69 9.95 -24.66 2.48
CA HIS A 69 9.06 -23.58 2.94
C HIS A 69 9.27 -23.27 4.42
N ALA A 70 9.43 -24.30 5.25
CA ALA A 70 9.71 -24.11 6.68
C ALA A 70 11.05 -23.40 6.94
N GLU A 71 12.07 -23.63 6.09
CA GLU A 71 13.36 -22.94 6.19
C GLU A 71 13.21 -21.45 5.82
N ILE A 72 12.45 -21.16 4.77
CA ILE A 72 12.11 -19.79 4.36
C ILE A 72 11.32 -19.10 5.48
N ASP A 73 10.30 -19.75 6.05
CA ASP A 73 9.50 -19.19 7.14
C ASP A 73 10.36 -18.87 8.36
N HIS A 74 11.25 -19.78 8.74
CA HIS A 74 12.18 -19.55 9.85
C HIS A 74 13.10 -18.35 9.56
N TRP A 75 13.63 -18.25 8.34
CA TRP A 75 14.45 -17.12 7.93
C TRP A 75 13.69 -15.80 7.91
N LEU A 76 12.44 -15.79 7.42
CA LEU A 76 11.57 -14.61 7.46
C LEU A 76 11.41 -14.14 8.90
N LEU A 77 11.04 -15.03 9.82
CA LEU A 77 10.86 -14.69 11.24
C LEU A 77 12.16 -14.21 11.88
N HIS A 78 13.27 -14.92 11.65
CA HIS A 78 14.57 -14.56 12.21
C HIS A 78 15.04 -13.17 11.76
N ASN A 79 14.73 -12.76 10.52
CA ASN A 79 15.26 -11.51 9.97
C ASN A 79 14.26 -10.35 10.02
N SER A 80 12.98 -10.58 10.33
CA SER A 80 11.95 -9.53 10.23
C SER A 80 11.00 -9.41 11.40
N ALA A 81 10.88 -10.42 12.28
CA ALA A 81 9.98 -10.35 13.43
C ALA A 81 10.51 -9.38 14.49
N CYS A 82 10.29 -8.09 14.29
CA CYS A 82 10.71 -7.02 15.18
C CYS A 82 9.73 -5.84 15.17
N ILE A 83 9.86 -4.96 16.16
CA ILE A 83 9.04 -3.78 16.36
C ILE A 83 9.90 -2.62 16.88
N SER A 84 9.49 -1.37 16.65
CA SER A 84 10.22 -0.20 17.14
C SER A 84 10.20 -0.11 18.66
N SER A 85 11.26 0.48 19.22
CA SER A 85 11.40 0.69 20.66
C SER A 85 10.25 1.54 21.22
N SER A 86 9.85 2.60 20.52
CA SER A 86 8.69 3.44 20.88
C SER A 86 7.40 2.65 20.96
N GLN A 87 7.17 1.74 20.01
CA GLN A 87 5.97 0.91 20.02
C GLN A 87 5.97 -0.10 21.18
N ALA A 88 7.11 -0.72 21.46
CA ALA A 88 7.27 -1.67 22.55
C ALA A 88 7.11 -1.03 23.93
N ALA A 89 7.53 0.24 24.08
CA ALA A 89 7.40 1.01 25.31
C ALA A 89 6.01 1.62 25.49
N ALA A 90 5.15 1.62 24.46
CA ALA A 90 3.85 2.26 24.51
C ALA A 90 2.86 1.49 25.41
N HIS A 91 2.06 2.24 26.16
CA HIS A 91 0.98 1.70 26.99
C HIS A 91 -0.39 2.13 26.45
N GLY A 92 -1.38 1.24 26.52
CA GLY A 92 -2.76 1.53 26.14
C GLY A 92 -3.03 1.61 24.63
N ILE A 93 -2.04 1.31 23.79
CA ILE A 93 -2.15 1.33 22.32
C ILE A 93 -2.11 -0.09 21.74
N ASN A 94 -1.50 -1.04 22.46
CA ASN A 94 -1.36 -2.42 22.05
C ASN A 94 -1.69 -3.33 23.24
N THR A 95 -2.07 -4.58 22.97
CA THR A 95 -1.94 -5.64 23.99
C THR A 95 -0.46 -5.88 24.30
N PRO A 96 -0.12 -6.54 25.42
CA PRO A 96 1.28 -6.80 25.78
C PRO A 96 2.08 -7.45 24.64
N ILE A 97 3.31 -6.97 24.42
CA ILE A 97 4.21 -7.45 23.36
C ILE A 97 5.27 -8.34 24.00
N ALA A 98 5.34 -9.61 23.58
CA ALA A 98 6.36 -10.55 24.03
C ALA A 98 7.66 -10.34 23.22
N LEU A 99 8.73 -9.90 23.87
CA LEU A 99 10.04 -9.66 23.24
C LEU A 99 10.98 -10.86 23.45
N ASP A 100 11.85 -11.14 22.47
CA ASP A 100 12.82 -12.25 22.52
C ASP A 100 14.25 -11.80 22.87
N GLY A 101 14.44 -10.51 23.17
CA GLY A 101 15.72 -9.91 23.55
C GLY A 101 16.64 -9.55 22.38
N ARG A 102 16.31 -9.91 21.13
CA ARG A 102 17.09 -9.48 19.96
C ARG A 102 17.00 -7.97 19.78
N ARG A 103 18.10 -7.39 19.31
CA ARG A 103 18.18 -6.01 18.82
C ARG A 103 18.60 -6.05 17.37
N VAL A 104 17.82 -5.44 16.50
CA VAL A 104 18.00 -5.53 15.05
C VAL A 104 18.19 -4.10 14.51
N PRO A 105 19.33 -3.80 13.86
CA PRO A 105 19.50 -2.51 13.20
C PRO A 105 18.50 -2.39 12.04
N ALA A 106 17.93 -1.20 11.89
CA ALA A 106 17.03 -0.87 10.81
C ALA A 106 17.24 0.57 10.35
N TRP A 107 16.76 0.89 9.15
CA TRP A 107 16.95 2.20 8.55
C TRP A 107 15.62 2.74 8.03
N ARG A 108 15.26 3.97 8.40
CA ARG A 108 14.07 4.66 7.89
C ARG A 108 14.45 5.64 6.78
N PRO A 109 13.98 5.41 5.54
CA PRO A 109 13.95 6.44 4.51
C PRO A 109 13.09 7.65 4.94
N PRO A 110 13.24 8.80 4.26
CA PRO A 110 12.44 9.98 4.55
C PRO A 110 10.94 9.71 4.47
N ARG A 111 10.17 10.26 5.42
CA ARG A 111 8.70 10.13 5.54
C ARG A 111 8.18 8.71 5.84
N TYR A 112 9.05 7.76 6.18
CA TYR A 112 8.62 6.43 6.63
C TYR A 112 8.12 6.47 8.08
N GLY A 113 6.84 6.79 8.27
CA GLY A 113 6.22 6.89 9.60
C GLY A 113 5.87 5.55 10.26
N ARG A 114 5.72 4.47 9.48
CA ARG A 114 5.41 3.12 10.01
C ARG A 114 6.17 1.99 9.32
N ALA A 115 7.25 2.33 8.62
CA ALA A 115 8.04 1.37 7.87
C ALA A 115 9.52 1.59 8.12
N ALA A 116 10.31 0.54 7.92
CA ALA A 116 11.77 0.58 7.98
C ALA A 116 12.35 -0.47 7.04
N VAL A 117 13.60 -0.26 6.65
CA VAL A 117 14.39 -1.18 5.84
C VAL A 117 15.25 -2.03 6.76
N LEU A 118 15.25 -3.35 6.53
CA LEU A 118 16.06 -4.32 7.25
C LEU A 118 17.15 -4.88 6.34
N CYS A 119 18.34 -5.07 6.91
CA CYS A 119 19.49 -5.65 6.23
C CYS A 119 19.86 -7.01 6.84
N LEU A 120 20.73 -7.73 6.13
CA LEU A 120 21.42 -8.87 6.71
C LEU A 120 22.25 -8.43 7.93
N PRO A 121 22.33 -9.26 8.97
CA PRO A 121 23.17 -8.97 10.13
C PRO A 121 24.62 -8.64 9.71
N SER A 122 25.16 -7.55 10.26
CA SER A 122 26.52 -7.08 10.02
C SER A 122 26.85 -6.79 8.54
N SER A 123 25.85 -6.48 7.73
CA SER A 123 25.98 -6.17 6.30
C SER A 123 25.13 -4.97 5.92
N ASP A 124 25.48 -4.30 4.82
CA ASP A 124 24.66 -3.28 4.17
C ASP A 124 23.66 -3.88 3.17
N GLN A 125 23.65 -5.20 3.01
CA GLN A 125 22.78 -5.89 2.07
C GLN A 125 21.34 -5.84 2.57
N VAL A 126 20.50 -5.16 1.82
CA VAL A 126 19.09 -4.96 2.13
C VAL A 126 18.29 -6.24 1.85
N LEU A 127 17.49 -6.62 2.83
CA LEU A 127 16.55 -7.75 2.77
C LEU A 127 15.15 -7.29 2.46
N PHE A 128 14.58 -6.45 3.32
CA PHE A 128 13.16 -6.14 3.33
C PHE A 128 12.93 -4.65 3.52
N ASP A 129 11.92 -4.13 2.85
CA ASP A 129 11.21 -2.94 3.33
C ASP A 129 9.98 -3.45 4.09
N VAL A 130 9.85 -3.08 5.37
CA VAL A 130 8.90 -3.66 6.31
C VAL A 130 7.92 -2.59 6.79
N LYS A 131 6.63 -2.83 6.59
CA LYS A 131 5.54 -1.94 7.00
C LYS A 131 4.81 -2.51 8.21
N GLY A 132 4.39 -1.63 9.12
CA GLY A 132 3.73 -2.00 10.38
C GLY A 132 4.68 -2.15 11.57
N ILE A 133 5.92 -1.66 11.44
CA ILE A 133 6.99 -1.89 12.41
C ILE A 133 6.95 -0.96 13.62
N GLY A 134 5.95 -0.09 13.73
CA GLY A 134 5.87 0.96 14.74
C GLY A 134 6.38 2.32 14.24
N VAL A 135 6.13 3.34 15.07
CA VAL A 135 6.58 4.72 14.83
C VAL A 135 8.10 4.89 15.04
N PRO A 136 8.72 5.96 14.50
CA PRO A 136 10.11 6.32 14.76
C PRO A 136 10.47 6.39 16.27
N PRO A 137 11.76 6.21 16.63
CA PRO A 137 12.21 6.14 18.03
C PRO A 137 12.00 7.44 18.81
N ASP A 138 11.84 8.57 18.13
CA ASP A 138 11.59 9.90 18.68
C ASP A 138 10.11 10.33 18.62
N GLU A 139 9.23 9.46 18.12
CA GLU A 139 7.79 9.66 18.08
C GLU A 139 7.08 8.75 19.09
N ALA A 140 6.00 9.27 19.68
CA ALA A 140 5.06 8.46 20.45
C ALA A 140 3.95 7.97 19.50
N PRO A 141 3.54 6.69 19.57
CA PRO A 141 2.36 6.25 18.85
C PRO A 141 1.13 6.97 19.43
N VAL A 142 0.24 7.46 18.56
CA VAL A 142 -0.95 8.22 18.94
C VAL A 142 -2.18 7.66 18.24
N LEU A 143 -3.21 7.34 19.02
CA LEU A 143 -4.52 6.97 18.48
C LEU A 143 -5.36 8.21 18.15
N PRO A 144 -6.23 8.15 17.12
CA PRO A 144 -6.45 7.03 16.21
C PRO A 144 -5.60 7.08 14.92
N HIS A 145 -4.82 8.15 14.69
CA HIS A 145 -4.28 8.47 13.37
C HIS A 145 -2.83 8.00 13.12
N SER A 146 -2.06 7.70 14.17
CA SER A 146 -0.62 7.44 14.09
C SER A 146 -0.17 6.35 15.08
N ASN A 147 -0.81 5.18 15.06
CA ASN A 147 -0.43 4.08 15.97
C ASN A 147 0.83 3.31 15.53
N GLY A 148 1.43 3.63 14.38
CA GLY A 148 2.65 3.00 13.85
C GLY A 148 2.48 1.56 13.37
N LEU A 149 1.32 0.96 13.54
CA LEU A 149 1.08 -0.45 13.24
C LEU A 149 0.37 -0.64 11.90
N LEU A 150 0.39 -1.89 11.44
CA LEU A 150 -0.43 -2.40 10.35
C LEU A 150 -1.30 -3.51 10.92
N THR A 151 -2.60 -3.47 10.63
CA THR A 151 -3.54 -4.52 11.03
C THR A 151 -3.57 -5.66 10.02
N LEU A 152 -4.02 -6.84 10.45
CA LEU A 152 -4.24 -7.97 9.55
C LEU A 152 -5.20 -7.62 8.40
N ALA A 153 -6.26 -6.87 8.67
CA ALA A 153 -7.21 -6.45 7.65
C ALA A 153 -6.55 -5.57 6.58
N GLU A 154 -5.74 -4.57 6.99
CA GLU A 154 -4.98 -3.74 6.06
C GLU A 154 -3.96 -4.54 5.24
N ALA A 155 -3.22 -5.45 5.88
CA ALA A 155 -2.20 -6.25 5.20
C ALA A 155 -2.79 -7.22 4.18
N MET A 156 -3.88 -7.92 4.52
CA MET A 156 -4.56 -8.82 3.60
C MET A 156 -5.22 -8.06 2.44
N HIS A 157 -5.76 -6.87 2.72
CA HIS A 157 -6.25 -5.99 1.67
C HIS A 157 -5.13 -5.56 0.71
N GLU A 158 -3.94 -5.25 1.24
CA GLU A 158 -2.77 -4.88 0.42
C GLU A 158 -2.32 -6.04 -0.47
N VAL A 159 -2.23 -7.27 0.06
CA VAL A 159 -1.92 -8.48 -0.72
C VAL A 159 -3.00 -8.76 -1.78
N LEU A 160 -4.28 -8.65 -1.43
CA LEU A 160 -5.39 -8.86 -2.36
C LEU A 160 -5.32 -7.85 -3.52
N MET A 161 -5.18 -6.57 -3.20
CA MET A 161 -5.11 -5.50 -4.20
C MET A 161 -3.88 -5.62 -5.09
N GLU A 162 -2.72 -6.01 -4.56
CA GLU A 162 -1.52 -6.29 -5.34
C GLU A 162 -1.81 -7.26 -6.50
N HIS A 163 -2.44 -8.40 -6.19
CA HIS A 163 -2.73 -9.44 -7.16
C HIS A 163 -3.84 -9.04 -8.16
N LEU A 164 -4.86 -8.32 -7.70
CA LEU A 164 -5.91 -7.80 -8.58
C LEU A 164 -5.38 -6.74 -9.56
N VAL A 165 -4.49 -5.86 -9.10
CA VAL A 165 -3.81 -4.88 -9.96
C VAL A 165 -2.93 -5.59 -10.97
N LEU A 166 -2.18 -6.64 -10.57
CA LEU A 166 -1.40 -7.44 -11.51
C LEU A 166 -2.30 -8.04 -12.60
N ALA A 167 -3.37 -8.72 -12.22
CA ALA A 167 -4.30 -9.36 -13.15
C ALA A 167 -4.90 -8.34 -14.14
N ALA A 168 -5.38 -7.20 -13.62
CA ALA A 168 -5.95 -6.13 -14.43
C ALA A 168 -4.94 -5.54 -15.43
N MET A 169 -3.69 -5.28 -15.01
CA MET A 169 -2.67 -4.71 -15.89
C MET A 169 -2.12 -5.72 -16.89
N THR A 170 -2.01 -7.00 -16.52
CA THR A 170 -1.69 -8.08 -17.45
C THR A 170 -2.77 -8.20 -18.53
N HIS A 171 -4.05 -8.23 -18.15
CA HIS A 171 -5.16 -8.24 -19.09
C HIS A 171 -5.13 -6.99 -20.01
N ALA A 172 -4.87 -5.81 -19.43
CA ALA A 172 -4.75 -4.56 -20.19
C ALA A 172 -3.52 -4.50 -21.12
N LYS A 173 -2.57 -5.44 -20.99
CA LYS A 173 -1.25 -5.43 -21.64
C LYS A 173 -0.51 -4.11 -21.40
N LYS A 174 -0.53 -3.64 -20.14
CA LYS A 174 0.15 -2.41 -19.72
C LYS A 174 1.35 -2.74 -18.85
N ALA A 175 2.44 -1.99 -19.03
CA ALA A 175 3.65 -2.11 -18.22
C ALA A 175 3.52 -1.36 -16.88
N VAL A 176 2.35 -1.46 -16.24
CA VAL A 176 2.12 -1.03 -14.87
C VAL A 176 2.10 -2.29 -14.02
N THR A 177 3.06 -2.41 -13.11
CA THR A 177 3.27 -3.65 -12.35
C THR A 177 3.30 -3.38 -10.85
N PRO A 178 2.71 -4.21 -10.00
CA PRO A 178 2.84 -4.04 -8.57
C PRO A 178 4.24 -4.40 -8.05
N LEU A 179 4.68 -3.71 -7.01
CA LEU A 179 5.83 -4.12 -6.21
C LEU A 179 5.44 -5.34 -5.34
N PRO A 180 6.14 -6.48 -5.43
CA PRO A 180 5.73 -7.69 -4.72
C PRO A 180 5.82 -7.58 -3.20
N THR A 181 4.80 -8.12 -2.53
CA THR A 181 4.83 -8.48 -1.11
C THR A 181 5.45 -9.86 -0.95
N TYR A 182 6.50 -9.95 -0.14
CA TYR A 182 7.13 -11.22 0.20
C TYR A 182 6.37 -11.99 1.26
N ALA A 183 5.90 -11.34 2.32
CA ALA A 183 5.25 -12.03 3.42
C ALA A 183 4.38 -11.12 4.28
N VAL A 184 3.46 -11.74 5.02
CA VAL A 184 2.76 -11.12 6.15
C VAL A 184 3.04 -11.94 7.41
N ILE A 185 3.51 -11.26 8.46
CA ILE A 185 3.92 -11.85 9.73
C ILE A 185 2.96 -11.37 10.83
N ASP A 186 2.24 -12.28 11.47
CA ASP A 186 1.51 -11.99 12.72
C ASP A 186 2.52 -11.79 13.83
N LEU A 187 2.45 -10.67 14.54
CA LEU A 187 3.35 -10.37 15.66
C LEU A 187 2.88 -11.02 16.98
N GLY A 188 1.69 -11.59 17.02
CA GLY A 188 1.14 -12.27 18.19
C GLY A 188 0.57 -11.33 19.26
N PHE A 189 0.41 -10.04 18.94
CA PHE A 189 -0.28 -9.05 19.76
C PHE A 189 -1.28 -8.26 18.91
N ASP A 190 -2.17 -7.50 19.55
CA ASP A 190 -3.22 -6.74 18.88
C ASP A 190 -3.04 -5.23 19.07
N ALA A 191 -3.34 -4.48 18.01
CA ALA A 191 -3.50 -3.04 18.05
C ALA A 191 -4.86 -2.70 18.68
N LEU A 192 -4.85 -1.72 19.60
CA LEU A 192 -6.04 -1.21 20.26
C LEU A 192 -6.56 0.05 19.57
N TRP A 193 -7.84 0.30 19.70
CA TRP A 193 -8.51 1.47 19.14
C TRP A 193 -9.13 2.32 20.25
N HIS A 194 -9.03 3.65 20.11
CA HIS A 194 -9.64 4.59 21.07
C HIS A 194 -11.17 4.64 20.92
N ASP A 195 -11.70 4.35 19.74
CA ASP A 195 -13.14 4.42 19.43
C ASP A 195 -13.93 3.19 19.93
N GLY A 196 -13.30 2.29 20.69
CA GLY A 196 -13.93 1.11 21.26
C GLY A 196 -14.14 -0.03 20.26
N ARG A 197 -13.61 0.07 19.04
CA ARG A 197 -13.57 -1.07 18.11
C ARG A 197 -12.79 -2.24 18.72
N PRO A 198 -13.15 -3.49 18.38
CA PRO A 198 -12.40 -4.66 18.83
C PRO A 198 -10.91 -4.55 18.47
N PRO A 199 -10.00 -5.03 19.32
CA PRO A 199 -8.58 -5.12 18.99
C PRO A 199 -8.36 -5.87 17.67
N GLU A 200 -7.41 -5.42 16.87
CA GLU A 200 -7.06 -6.04 15.60
C GLU A 200 -5.65 -6.60 15.63
N PRO A 201 -5.40 -7.81 15.07
CA PRO A 201 -4.06 -8.39 15.04
C PRO A 201 -3.06 -7.45 14.38
N ALA A 202 -1.96 -7.15 15.10
CA ALA A 202 -0.85 -6.38 14.57
C ALA A 202 0.05 -7.30 13.75
N VAL A 203 0.39 -6.86 12.55
CA VAL A 203 1.17 -7.63 11.59
C VAL A 203 2.28 -6.78 10.97
N LEU A 204 3.28 -7.46 10.42
CA LEU A 204 4.25 -6.86 9.50
C LEU A 204 3.90 -7.28 8.08
N LEU A 205 4.04 -6.34 7.14
CA LEU A 205 4.05 -6.64 5.71
C LEU A 205 5.47 -6.44 5.18
N LEU A 206 6.09 -7.52 4.73
CA LEU A 206 7.43 -7.52 4.13
C LEU A 206 7.28 -7.37 2.63
N ARG A 207 7.86 -6.32 2.05
CA ARG A 207 7.84 -6.06 0.61
C ARG A 207 9.26 -6.04 0.04
N ARG A 208 9.34 -6.21 -1.28
CA ARG A 208 10.58 -6.00 -2.02
C ARG A 208 11.15 -4.60 -1.72
N PRO A 209 12.43 -4.48 -1.33
CA PRO A 209 13.08 -3.19 -1.13
C PRO A 209 13.13 -2.37 -2.42
N CYS A 210 12.75 -1.10 -2.33
CA CYS A 210 12.74 -0.18 -3.46
C CYS A 210 13.04 1.27 -3.04
N THR A 211 13.57 2.05 -3.97
CA THR A 211 13.58 3.52 -3.84
C THR A 211 12.23 4.10 -4.26
N ARG A 212 12.03 5.40 -4.05
CA ARG A 212 10.83 6.12 -4.51
C ARG A 212 11.23 7.35 -5.32
N PRO A 213 10.42 7.79 -6.31
CA PRO A 213 10.63 9.08 -6.95
C PRO A 213 10.63 10.23 -5.94
N ARG A 214 11.51 11.22 -6.13
CA ARG A 214 11.74 12.32 -5.18
C ARG A 214 10.48 13.06 -4.74
N CYS A 215 9.55 13.28 -5.66
CA CYS A 215 8.27 13.93 -5.40
C CYS A 215 7.33 13.16 -4.44
N GLN A 216 7.58 11.86 -4.21
CA GLN A 216 6.74 11.05 -3.30
C GLN A 216 7.30 10.95 -1.88
N TRP A 217 8.59 11.24 -1.66
CA TRP A 217 9.20 11.27 -0.32
C TRP A 217 9.73 12.65 0.11
N GLN A 218 9.71 13.65 -0.77
CA GLN A 218 10.02 15.05 -0.47
C GLN A 218 9.03 15.98 -1.19
N ARG A 219 8.81 17.18 -0.65
CA ARG A 219 8.16 18.27 -1.39
C ARG A 219 9.04 18.66 -2.58
N TYR A 220 8.77 18.05 -3.72
CA TYR A 220 9.56 18.22 -4.94
C TYR A 220 8.64 18.22 -6.16
N TRP A 221 9.02 19.00 -7.17
CA TRP A 221 8.26 19.13 -8.41
C TRP A 221 8.03 17.77 -9.07
N GLN A 222 6.76 17.40 -9.27
CA GLN A 222 6.38 16.14 -9.93
C GLN A 222 6.47 16.25 -11.46
N GLY A 223 6.08 17.39 -12.01
CA GLY A 223 6.01 17.61 -13.45
C GLY A 223 4.76 17.05 -14.12
N ALA A 224 4.39 17.66 -15.24
CA ALA A 224 3.18 17.32 -16.00
C ALA A 224 3.24 15.90 -16.60
N GLU A 225 4.42 15.46 -17.00
CA GLU A 225 4.64 14.13 -17.57
C GLU A 225 4.28 13.02 -16.57
N LEU A 226 4.89 13.05 -15.38
CA LEU A 226 4.60 12.06 -14.34
C LEU A 226 3.16 12.19 -13.82
N ALA A 227 2.64 13.41 -13.66
CA ALA A 227 1.23 13.62 -13.31
C ALA A 227 0.29 12.97 -14.33
N GLY A 228 0.60 13.09 -15.63
CA GLY A 228 -0.13 12.45 -16.71
C GLY A 228 -0.06 10.93 -16.64
N ALA A 229 1.12 10.36 -16.38
CA ALA A 229 1.30 8.91 -16.21
C ALA A 229 0.51 8.34 -15.01
N LEU A 230 0.51 9.06 -13.88
CA LEU A 230 -0.29 8.68 -12.70
C LEU A 230 -1.79 8.76 -12.98
N MET A 231 -2.25 9.84 -13.64
CA MET A 231 -3.65 9.99 -14.07
C MET A 231 -4.06 8.85 -15.03
N GLN A 232 -3.23 8.55 -16.03
CA GLN A 232 -3.48 7.45 -16.96
C GLN A 232 -3.58 6.11 -16.23
N THR A 233 -2.74 5.89 -15.22
CA THR A 233 -2.76 4.67 -14.40
C THR A 233 -4.02 4.57 -13.55
N GLU A 234 -4.46 5.66 -12.92
CA GLU A 234 -5.75 5.71 -12.23
C GLU A 234 -6.91 5.40 -13.18
N LEU A 235 -6.93 5.98 -14.38
CA LEU A 235 -7.98 5.71 -15.38
C LEU A 235 -7.98 4.25 -15.84
N LEU A 236 -6.79 3.64 -15.99
CA LEU A 236 -6.68 2.20 -16.28
C LEU A 236 -7.25 1.35 -15.15
N LEU A 237 -6.95 1.68 -13.89
CA LEU A 237 -7.52 0.99 -12.72
C LEU A 237 -9.05 1.10 -12.68
N ARG A 238 -9.58 2.30 -12.97
CA ARG A 238 -11.02 2.58 -12.96
C ARG A 238 -11.80 1.74 -13.94
N ARG A 239 -11.23 1.42 -15.10
CA ARG A 239 -11.84 0.50 -16.06
C ARG A 239 -12.19 -0.85 -15.41
N TYR A 240 -11.38 -1.31 -14.46
CA TYR A 240 -11.59 -2.55 -13.72
C TYR A 240 -12.34 -2.37 -12.40
N GLY A 241 -12.95 -1.20 -12.16
CA GLY A 241 -13.64 -0.93 -10.89
C GLY A 241 -12.70 -0.75 -9.70
N LEU A 242 -11.41 -0.46 -9.94
CA LEU A 242 -10.42 -0.16 -8.90
C LEU A 242 -10.07 1.32 -8.90
N THR A 243 -9.71 1.88 -7.74
CA THR A 243 -9.21 3.26 -7.65
C THR A 243 -8.19 3.40 -6.53
N ALA A 244 -7.13 4.18 -6.78
CA ALA A 244 -6.20 4.64 -5.76
C ALA A 244 -6.66 5.98 -5.12
N SER A 245 -7.52 6.72 -5.81
CA SER A 245 -7.75 8.15 -5.57
C SER A 245 -8.89 8.45 -4.61
N SER A 246 -9.88 7.55 -4.54
CA SER A 246 -11.15 7.87 -3.89
C SER A 246 -11.18 7.46 -2.40
N CYS A 247 -10.01 7.49 -1.75
CA CYS A 247 -9.75 6.97 -0.40
C CYS A 247 -9.68 8.04 0.71
N GLY A 248 -10.01 9.29 0.39
CA GLY A 248 -9.97 10.41 1.34
C GLY A 248 -8.57 10.95 1.65
N ALA A 249 -7.49 10.28 1.24
CA ALA A 249 -6.12 10.73 1.50
C ALA A 249 -5.83 12.12 0.90
N VAL A 250 -6.33 12.36 -0.32
CA VAL A 250 -6.24 13.64 -1.01
C VAL A 250 -7.64 13.94 -1.57
N ARG A 251 -8.48 14.61 -0.78
CA ARG A 251 -9.83 15.02 -1.19
C ARG A 251 -10.04 16.48 -0.89
N PHE A 252 -10.58 17.20 -1.86
CA PHE A 252 -10.91 18.61 -1.76
C PHE A 252 -12.40 18.82 -1.98
N GLN A 253 -12.99 19.69 -1.17
CA GLN A 253 -14.32 20.22 -1.40
C GLN A 253 -14.16 21.62 -1.99
N VAL A 254 -14.80 21.86 -3.13
CA VAL A 254 -14.71 23.13 -3.85
C VAL A 254 -16.13 23.65 -4.09
N GLY A 255 -16.38 24.91 -3.79
CA GLY A 255 -17.69 25.54 -3.98
C GLY A 255 -17.66 27.04 -3.72
N HIS A 256 -18.82 27.68 -3.78
CA HIS A 256 -18.98 29.07 -3.37
C HIS A 256 -19.62 29.18 -1.99
N GLU A 257 -19.07 30.04 -1.14
CA GLU A 257 -19.68 30.44 0.12
C GLU A 257 -19.71 31.97 0.17
N ASN A 258 -20.91 32.55 0.38
CA ASN A 258 -21.12 34.01 0.34
C ASN A 258 -20.58 34.68 -0.94
N GLY A 259 -20.72 34.00 -2.08
CA GLY A 259 -20.27 34.47 -3.40
C GLY A 259 -18.75 34.42 -3.62
N LYS A 260 -17.98 33.76 -2.73
CA LYS A 260 -16.53 33.60 -2.87
C LYS A 260 -16.16 32.14 -3.00
N LEU A 261 -15.16 31.84 -3.84
CA LEU A 261 -14.59 30.50 -3.94
C LEU A 261 -14.07 30.04 -2.58
N GLN A 262 -14.48 28.86 -2.18
CA GLN A 262 -13.96 28.12 -1.03
C GLN A 262 -13.35 26.81 -1.49
N VAL A 263 -12.19 26.51 -0.94
CA VAL A 263 -11.51 25.23 -1.12
C VAL A 263 -11.22 24.70 0.27
N GLN A 264 -11.67 23.49 0.56
CA GLN A 264 -11.49 22.86 1.87
C GLN A 264 -10.90 21.46 1.74
N ARG A 265 -10.09 21.08 2.72
CA ARG A 265 -9.59 19.72 2.93
C ARG A 265 -9.57 19.44 4.42
N ASP A 266 -10.08 18.28 4.84
CA ASP A 266 -10.11 17.86 6.24
C ASP A 266 -10.74 18.91 7.18
N GLY A 267 -11.76 19.63 6.68
CA GLY A 267 -12.45 20.73 7.39
C GLY A 267 -11.67 22.05 7.45
N ALA A 268 -10.45 22.12 6.92
CA ALA A 268 -9.63 23.32 6.88
C ALA A 268 -9.71 24.02 5.51
N ALA A 269 -9.87 25.34 5.52
CA ALA A 269 -9.82 26.17 4.32
C ALA A 269 -8.40 26.27 3.77
N LEU A 270 -8.25 26.10 2.46
CA LEU A 270 -6.98 26.17 1.75
C LEU A 270 -6.89 27.48 0.94
N LYS A 271 -5.71 28.09 0.97
CA LYS A 271 -5.39 29.24 0.11
C LYS A 271 -4.82 28.73 -1.20
N VAL A 272 -5.51 29.03 -2.30
CA VAL A 272 -5.03 28.73 -3.65
C VAL A 272 -4.55 30.01 -4.35
N ASN A 273 -3.61 29.88 -5.28
CA ASN A 273 -3.11 31.02 -6.04
C ASN A 273 -4.12 31.48 -7.10
N LYS A 274 -3.93 32.70 -7.65
CA LYS A 274 -4.85 33.31 -8.63
C LYS A 274 -5.08 32.45 -9.88
N GLN A 275 -4.06 31.71 -10.34
CA GLN A 275 -4.19 30.86 -11.52
C GLN A 275 -5.10 29.67 -11.23
N VAL A 276 -4.89 29.02 -10.08
CA VAL A 276 -5.72 27.91 -9.62
C VAL A 276 -7.14 28.39 -9.32
N THR A 277 -7.32 29.58 -8.73
CA THR A 277 -8.65 30.18 -8.56
C THR A 277 -9.41 30.25 -9.88
N LYS A 278 -8.79 30.75 -10.96
CA LYS A 278 -9.42 30.82 -12.28
C LYS A 278 -9.81 29.43 -12.80
N THR A 279 -8.92 28.45 -12.65
CA THR A 279 -9.20 27.06 -13.06
C THR A 279 -10.38 26.49 -12.28
N LEU A 280 -10.41 26.65 -10.96
CA LEU A 280 -11.49 26.13 -10.12
C LEU A 280 -12.83 26.83 -10.37
N GLU A 281 -12.83 28.14 -10.60
CA GLU A 281 -14.02 28.89 -11.02
C GLU A 281 -14.56 28.38 -12.35
N GLN A 282 -13.69 28.07 -13.33
CA GLN A 282 -14.11 27.47 -14.59
C GLN A 282 -14.69 26.07 -14.40
N ILE A 283 -14.08 25.24 -13.56
CA ILE A 283 -14.58 23.88 -13.25
C ILE A 283 -15.95 23.97 -12.57
N LEU A 284 -16.12 24.87 -11.58
CA LEU A 284 -17.41 25.11 -10.93
C LEU A 284 -18.46 25.62 -11.92
N ALA A 285 -18.10 26.56 -12.79
CA ALA A 285 -19.03 27.08 -13.80
C ALA A 285 -19.52 25.96 -14.75
N ASN A 286 -18.61 25.09 -15.19
CA ASN A 286 -18.96 23.91 -15.98
C ASN A 286 -19.86 22.94 -15.17
N ASN A 287 -19.66 22.85 -13.85
CA ASN A 287 -20.52 22.12 -12.92
C ASN A 287 -21.76 22.93 -12.46
N GLN A 288 -22.23 23.90 -13.25
CA GLN A 288 -23.43 24.72 -12.98
C GLN A 288 -23.37 25.47 -11.63
N GLY A 289 -22.18 25.80 -11.15
CA GLY A 289 -21.94 26.46 -9.86
C GLY A 289 -22.20 25.56 -8.64
N LYS A 290 -22.52 24.27 -8.82
CA LYS A 290 -22.74 23.36 -7.69
C LYS A 290 -21.40 23.01 -7.03
N PRO A 291 -21.36 22.89 -5.69
CA PRO A 291 -20.19 22.36 -5.00
C PRO A 291 -19.80 20.99 -5.56
N LEU A 292 -18.51 20.74 -5.63
CA LEU A 292 -17.96 19.49 -6.17
C LEU A 292 -16.84 18.95 -5.28
N VAL A 293 -16.59 17.66 -5.45
CA VAL A 293 -15.50 16.94 -4.80
C VAL A 293 -14.42 16.65 -5.83
N ILE A 294 -13.18 16.97 -5.50
CA ILE A 294 -11.99 16.64 -6.29
C ILE A 294 -11.17 15.60 -5.51
N ASP A 295 -11.02 14.41 -6.08
CA ASP A 295 -10.15 13.35 -5.58
C ASP A 295 -8.77 13.44 -6.24
N GLY A 296 -7.73 13.49 -5.41
CA GLY A 296 -6.34 13.48 -5.87
C GLY A 296 -5.85 12.08 -6.21
N VAL A 297 -5.11 11.95 -7.31
CA VAL A 297 -4.53 10.69 -7.77
C VAL A 297 -3.44 10.22 -6.81
N ASN A 298 -3.71 9.15 -6.07
CA ASN A 298 -2.83 8.67 -5.01
C ASN A 298 -2.09 7.37 -5.37
N VAL A 299 -1.68 7.23 -6.63
CA VAL A 299 -0.84 6.11 -7.09
C VAL A 299 0.59 6.31 -6.58
N GLN A 300 1.04 5.44 -5.67
CA GLN A 300 2.40 5.44 -5.15
C GLN A 300 3.30 4.57 -6.03
N LEU A 301 4.55 5.01 -6.22
CA LEU A 301 5.51 4.42 -7.13
C LEU A 301 6.72 3.86 -6.39
N ALA A 302 7.26 2.79 -6.94
CA ALA A 302 8.53 2.18 -6.58
C ALA A 302 9.55 2.36 -7.72
N GLY A 303 10.80 2.64 -7.37
CA GLY A 303 11.92 2.70 -8.28
C GLY A 303 11.80 3.77 -9.38
N GLN A 304 12.40 3.46 -10.52
CA GLN A 304 12.34 4.31 -11.71
C GLN A 304 10.99 4.17 -12.41
N SER A 305 10.55 5.26 -13.04
CA SER A 305 9.29 5.33 -13.79
C SER A 305 9.52 6.02 -15.13
N SER A 306 8.72 5.65 -16.13
CA SER A 306 8.68 6.26 -17.45
C SER A 306 7.24 6.55 -17.84
N ALA A 307 6.98 7.72 -18.43
CA ALA A 307 5.66 8.06 -18.96
C ALA A 307 5.50 7.70 -20.43
N ASP A 308 6.59 7.72 -21.21
CA ASP A 308 6.58 7.36 -22.63
C ASP A 308 7.80 6.49 -23.02
N PRO A 309 7.62 5.16 -23.21
CA PRO A 309 6.38 4.43 -22.98
C PRO A 309 6.01 4.38 -21.49
N LEU A 310 4.71 4.24 -21.20
CA LEU A 310 4.21 4.11 -19.82
C LEU A 310 4.75 2.83 -19.18
N GLN A 311 5.67 2.98 -18.23
CA GLN A 311 6.26 1.91 -17.44
C GLN A 311 6.36 2.34 -15.98
N LEU A 312 5.52 1.75 -15.12
CA LEU A 312 5.44 2.09 -13.71
C LEU A 312 5.51 0.83 -12.85
N GLN A 313 6.17 0.94 -11.71
CA GLN A 313 6.00 -0.01 -10.61
C GLN A 313 5.21 0.66 -9.49
N VAL A 314 4.05 0.11 -9.13
CA VAL A 314 3.11 0.70 -8.16
C VAL A 314 3.14 -0.04 -6.83
N MET A 315 2.88 0.67 -5.73
CA MET A 315 2.94 0.11 -4.37
C MET A 315 1.92 0.78 -3.43
N ASP A 316 1.93 0.38 -2.14
CA ASP A 316 1.11 0.93 -1.06
C ASP A 316 -0.41 0.84 -1.34
N PHE A 317 -0.91 -0.39 -1.52
CA PHE A 317 -2.30 -0.64 -1.89
C PHE A 317 -3.32 -0.55 -0.74
N GLY A 318 -2.89 -0.31 0.51
CA GLY A 318 -3.78 -0.24 1.68
C GLY A 318 -4.92 0.78 1.61
N ARG A 319 -4.90 1.70 0.63
CA ARG A 319 -5.98 2.68 0.38
C ARG A 319 -6.73 2.47 -0.94
N TYR A 320 -6.34 1.49 -1.73
CA TYR A 320 -7.05 1.16 -2.96
C TYR A 320 -8.42 0.60 -2.62
N ARG A 321 -9.42 0.82 -3.47
CA ARG A 321 -10.78 0.32 -3.22
C ARG A 321 -11.48 -0.08 -4.49
N PHE A 322 -12.53 -0.88 -4.29
CA PHE A 322 -13.52 -1.21 -5.29
C PHE A 322 -14.53 -0.07 -5.44
N ALA A 323 -15.01 0.17 -6.65
CA ALA A 323 -16.13 1.05 -6.91
C ALA A 323 -16.84 0.65 -8.22
N GLU A 324 -18.16 0.59 -8.17
CA GLU A 324 -18.99 0.34 -9.36
C GLU A 324 -19.19 1.59 -10.22
N HIS A 325 -18.97 2.77 -9.64
CA HIS A 325 -19.14 4.04 -10.30
C HIS A 325 -18.22 5.12 -9.71
N PHE A 326 -17.86 6.11 -10.53
CA PHE A 326 -17.05 7.25 -10.11
C PHE A 326 -17.70 8.58 -10.49
N ASP A 327 -17.97 9.42 -9.49
CA ASP A 327 -18.69 10.70 -9.68
C ASP A 327 -17.83 11.94 -9.40
N HIS A 328 -16.61 11.77 -8.89
CA HIS A 328 -15.79 12.89 -8.44
C HIS A 328 -14.83 13.36 -9.51
N HIS A 329 -14.51 14.65 -9.52
CA HIS A 329 -13.41 15.15 -10.35
C HIS A 329 -12.10 14.50 -9.92
N LEU A 330 -11.21 14.25 -10.88
CA LEU A 330 -9.87 13.77 -10.63
C LEU A 330 -8.85 14.91 -10.72
N TYR A 331 -7.83 14.82 -9.89
CA TYR A 331 -6.71 15.75 -9.86
C TYR A 331 -5.36 15.02 -9.76
N ALA A 332 -4.44 15.26 -10.70
CA ALA A 332 -3.05 14.85 -10.57
C ALA A 332 -2.17 16.10 -10.48
N TRP A 333 -1.47 16.25 -9.35
CA TRP A 333 -0.66 17.45 -9.08
C TRP A 333 0.61 17.47 -9.93
N VAL A 334 1.10 18.65 -10.27
CA VAL A 334 2.39 18.83 -10.98
C VAL A 334 3.46 19.49 -10.11
N ASP A 335 3.04 20.20 -9.07
CA ASP A 335 3.91 20.98 -8.21
C ASP A 335 4.49 20.16 -7.05
N ALA A 336 5.34 20.79 -6.24
CA ALA A 336 5.88 20.21 -5.00
C ALA A 336 4.86 20.09 -3.86
N ASP A 337 3.73 20.80 -3.94
CA ASP A 337 2.67 20.79 -2.95
C ASP A 337 1.35 20.40 -3.59
N TYR A 338 0.91 19.18 -3.30
CA TYR A 338 -0.35 18.62 -3.79
C TYR A 338 -1.58 19.41 -3.29
N GLN A 339 -1.46 20.22 -2.23
CA GLN A 339 -2.59 20.98 -1.70
C GLN A 339 -2.91 22.23 -2.53
N ASN A 340 -2.00 22.65 -3.41
CA ASN A 340 -2.20 23.85 -4.22
C ASN A 340 -3.19 23.66 -5.36
N LEU A 341 -3.66 22.44 -5.64
CA LEU A 341 -4.59 22.12 -6.74
C LEU A 341 -4.08 22.53 -8.14
N ASN A 342 -2.78 22.82 -8.28
CA ASN A 342 -2.14 23.06 -9.56
C ASN A 342 -1.76 21.72 -10.22
N GLY A 343 -2.30 21.46 -11.40
CA GLY A 343 -2.06 20.22 -12.13
C GLY A 343 -3.16 19.85 -13.11
N LEU A 344 -3.23 18.56 -13.44
CA LEU A 344 -4.18 18.02 -14.39
C LEU A 344 -5.51 17.75 -13.70
N HIS A 345 -6.60 18.23 -14.29
CA HIS A 345 -7.96 18.02 -13.80
C HIS A 345 -8.76 17.24 -14.83
N LEU A 346 -9.61 16.32 -14.38
CA LEU A 346 -10.50 15.57 -15.25
C LEU A 346 -11.90 15.50 -14.63
N ALA A 347 -12.89 16.01 -15.35
CA ALA A 347 -14.27 16.03 -14.91
C ALA A 347 -14.99 14.71 -15.26
N PRO A 348 -16.01 14.28 -14.47
CA PRO A 348 -16.76 13.05 -14.72
C PRO A 348 -17.43 12.95 -16.09
N ASP A 349 -17.80 14.09 -16.69
CA ASP A 349 -18.43 14.21 -18.00
C ASP A 349 -17.41 14.29 -19.16
N HIS A 350 -16.11 14.33 -18.85
CA HIS A 350 -15.07 14.39 -19.87
C HIS A 350 -15.00 13.05 -20.65
N PRO A 351 -14.85 13.03 -22.00
CA PRO A 351 -14.84 11.80 -22.79
C PRO A 351 -13.76 10.76 -22.43
N HIS A 352 -12.68 11.21 -21.79
CA HIS A 352 -11.60 10.36 -21.29
C HIS A 352 -11.74 9.97 -19.82
N TYR A 353 -12.80 10.39 -19.15
CA TYR A 353 -13.11 9.95 -17.79
C TYR A 353 -13.67 8.53 -17.85
N ILE A 354 -12.95 7.59 -17.26
CA ILE A 354 -13.24 6.16 -17.38
C ILE A 354 -14.16 5.72 -16.24
N GLN A 355 -15.30 5.15 -16.61
CA GLN A 355 -16.16 4.35 -15.73
C GLN A 355 -15.75 2.87 -15.78
N PRO A 356 -16.08 2.08 -14.74
CA PRO A 356 -15.86 0.64 -14.78
C PRO A 356 -16.56 0.01 -15.98
N ASP A 357 -15.82 -0.83 -16.70
CA ASP A 357 -16.36 -1.65 -17.79
C ASP A 357 -17.18 -2.79 -17.16
N PRO A 358 -18.51 -2.88 -17.39
CA PRO A 358 -19.34 -3.89 -16.74
C PRO A 358 -18.92 -5.33 -17.02
N LEU A 359 -18.16 -5.56 -18.10
CA LEU A 359 -17.65 -6.88 -18.48
C LEU A 359 -16.29 -7.21 -17.84
N LEU A 360 -15.56 -6.21 -17.33
CA LEU A 360 -14.22 -6.40 -16.75
C LEU A 360 -14.15 -6.01 -15.27
N SER A 361 -15.17 -5.31 -14.76
CA SER A 361 -15.16 -4.72 -13.43
C SER A 361 -15.02 -5.78 -12.33
N LEU A 362 -14.05 -5.54 -11.45
CA LEU A 362 -13.78 -6.36 -10.27
C LEU A 362 -14.61 -5.89 -9.06
N ALA A 363 -15.37 -4.78 -9.20
CA ALA A 363 -16.00 -4.11 -8.07
C ALA A 363 -17.00 -4.99 -7.31
N LYS A 364 -17.69 -5.88 -8.01
CA LYS A 364 -18.70 -6.78 -7.44
C LYS A 364 -18.14 -7.88 -6.54
N VAL A 365 -16.81 -8.05 -6.50
CA VAL A 365 -16.18 -9.03 -5.60
C VAL A 365 -16.59 -8.79 -4.14
N VAL A 366 -16.83 -7.54 -3.74
CA VAL A 366 -17.19 -7.21 -2.34
C VAL A 366 -18.56 -7.75 -1.93
N GLU A 367 -19.42 -8.09 -2.89
CA GLU A 367 -20.73 -8.71 -2.68
C GLU A 367 -20.64 -10.24 -2.71
N GLY A 368 -19.50 -10.78 -3.13
CA GLY A 368 -19.26 -12.20 -3.33
C GLY A 368 -19.13 -12.99 -2.03
N SER A 369 -19.53 -14.26 -2.09
CA SER A 369 -19.43 -15.16 -0.94
C SER A 369 -17.99 -15.40 -0.49
N ALA A 370 -17.02 -15.44 -1.41
CA ALA A 370 -15.62 -15.61 -1.05
C ALA A 370 -15.09 -14.40 -0.26
N PHE A 371 -15.49 -13.17 -0.64
CA PHE A 371 -15.06 -11.96 0.06
C PHE A 371 -15.67 -11.88 1.45
N ALA A 372 -16.95 -12.21 1.60
CA ALA A 372 -17.60 -12.32 2.90
C ALA A 372 -16.92 -13.35 3.81
N ALA A 373 -16.51 -14.50 3.24
CA ALA A 373 -15.76 -15.53 3.97
C ALA A 373 -14.38 -15.01 4.41
N LEU A 374 -13.63 -14.34 3.54
CA LEU A 374 -12.34 -13.71 3.89
C LEU A 374 -12.51 -12.71 5.05
N GLN A 375 -13.52 -11.82 4.97
CA GLN A 375 -13.81 -10.87 6.04
C GLN A 375 -14.19 -11.55 7.36
N HIS A 376 -14.87 -12.70 7.30
CA HIS A 376 -15.18 -13.49 8.48
C HIS A 376 -13.90 -14.07 9.11
N HIS A 377 -13.02 -14.68 8.30
CA HIS A 377 -11.73 -15.21 8.77
C HIS A 377 -10.85 -14.12 9.40
N ILE A 378 -10.74 -12.94 8.77
CA ILE A 378 -9.96 -11.82 9.30
C ILE A 378 -10.51 -11.37 10.66
N ARG A 379 -11.83 -11.18 10.78
CA ARG A 379 -12.46 -10.72 12.04
C ARG A 379 -12.31 -11.73 13.18
N ASN A 380 -12.34 -13.03 12.87
CA ASN A 380 -12.30 -14.10 13.87
C ASN A 380 -10.90 -14.72 14.03
N PHE A 381 -9.88 -14.13 13.44
CA PHE A 381 -8.54 -14.71 13.33
C PHE A 381 -7.94 -15.16 14.68
N ARG A 382 -8.16 -14.39 15.76
CA ARG A 382 -7.69 -14.77 17.12
C ARG A 382 -8.50 -15.91 17.75
N GLN A 383 -9.77 -16.09 17.37
CA GLN A 383 -10.67 -17.09 17.93
C GLN A 383 -10.53 -18.46 17.23
N THR A 384 -10.22 -18.44 15.93
CA THR A 384 -10.02 -19.63 15.11
C THR A 384 -8.63 -19.58 14.46
N PRO A 385 -7.55 -19.85 15.22
CA PRO A 385 -6.18 -19.70 14.73
C PRO A 385 -5.80 -20.84 13.77
N GLY A 386 -6.15 -20.70 12.49
CA GLY A 386 -5.69 -21.54 11.39
C GLY A 386 -5.11 -20.66 10.28
N ALA A 387 -3.80 -20.77 10.00
CA ALA A 387 -3.13 -19.97 8.98
C ALA A 387 -3.50 -20.40 7.54
N ASP A 388 -3.83 -21.68 7.35
CA ASP A 388 -4.19 -22.23 6.03
C ASP A 388 -5.48 -21.63 5.48
N ASP A 389 -6.46 -21.37 6.34
CA ASP A 389 -7.78 -20.87 5.93
C ASP A 389 -7.69 -19.46 5.32
N LEU A 390 -6.74 -18.64 5.77
CA LEU A 390 -6.63 -17.26 5.30
C LEU A 390 -6.12 -17.18 3.86
N CYS A 391 -5.05 -17.89 3.53
CA CYS A 391 -4.51 -17.92 2.16
C CYS A 391 -5.51 -18.56 1.19
N LEU A 392 -6.22 -19.61 1.63
CA LEU A 392 -7.29 -20.24 0.84
C LEU A 392 -8.45 -19.26 0.59
N ALA A 393 -8.87 -18.49 1.61
CA ALA A 393 -9.91 -17.48 1.45
C ALA A 393 -9.48 -16.38 0.47
N VAL A 394 -8.23 -15.88 0.56
CA VAL A 394 -7.71 -14.90 -0.41
C VAL A 394 -7.67 -15.47 -1.83
N ARG A 395 -7.22 -16.72 -2.01
CA ARG A 395 -7.25 -17.39 -3.34
C ARG A 395 -8.67 -17.46 -3.90
N ALA A 396 -9.64 -17.87 -3.09
CA ALA A 396 -11.03 -17.96 -3.52
C ALA A 396 -11.58 -16.59 -3.97
N VAL A 397 -11.24 -15.51 -3.24
CA VAL A 397 -11.59 -14.14 -3.64
C VAL A 397 -10.95 -13.77 -4.97
N LEU A 398 -9.66 -14.05 -5.15
CA LEU A 398 -8.95 -13.76 -6.41
C LEU A 398 -9.53 -14.54 -7.59
N GLU A 399 -9.82 -15.83 -7.40
CA GLU A 399 -10.44 -16.68 -8.41
C GLU A 399 -11.84 -16.18 -8.78
N GLU A 400 -12.64 -15.74 -7.81
CA GLU A 400 -13.97 -15.17 -8.04
C GLU A 400 -13.88 -13.80 -8.75
N ALA A 401 -13.02 -12.90 -8.27
CA ALA A 401 -12.84 -11.56 -8.81
C ALA A 401 -12.32 -11.57 -10.25
N CYS A 402 -11.35 -12.43 -10.56
CA CYS A 402 -10.65 -12.43 -11.85
C CYS A 402 -11.38 -13.20 -12.96
N ARG A 403 -12.52 -13.85 -12.69
CA ARG A 403 -13.30 -14.56 -13.75
C ARG A 403 -13.57 -13.69 -14.99
N PRO A 404 -13.96 -12.40 -14.86
CA PRO A 404 -14.23 -11.56 -16.03
C PRO A 404 -12.98 -11.23 -16.86
N LEU A 405 -11.77 -11.48 -16.35
CA LEU A 405 -10.51 -11.23 -17.05
C LEU A 405 -10.03 -12.43 -17.87
N HIS A 406 -10.68 -13.58 -17.74
CA HIS A 406 -10.34 -14.82 -18.45
C HIS A 406 -11.20 -15.07 -19.70
N SER A 407 -12.27 -14.29 -19.88
CA SER A 407 -13.10 -14.26 -21.08
C SER A 407 -12.51 -13.33 -22.13
#